data_AF-A0A948VFU8-F1
#
_entry.id   AF-A0A948VFU8-F1
#
_cell.length_a   1.000
_cell.length_b   1.000
_cell.length_c   1.000
_cell.angle_alpha   90.00
_cell.angle_beta   90.00
_cell.angle_gamma   90.00
#
_symmetry.space_group_name_H-M   'P 1'
#
loop_
_entity.id
_entity.type
_entity.pdbx_description
1 polymer ?
#
loop_
_entity_poly.entity_id
_entity_poly.type
_entity_poly.pdbx_seq_one_letter_code
_entity_poly.pdbx_strand_id
1 'polypeptide(L)'
;MSGKSHKWIDNILTDGETIEAIYNLNYEVYATNKRLLERSGRTIRDYDYSHISSISYSSKRYYWLLVLGVIIFIAGLWISNEMNTKEIAYGAFGVSLIFILIGIFHKPEWVELNVIGLNRLVKYTGNRESLDSLLHFVRQKHLTEPETSQVRGKDTGYIEIIKELAALRDKGILTQEEFEEKKKKILNESE
;
A
#
# COMPACT_ATOMS: atom_id res chain seq x y z
N MET A 1 15.85 -10.74 21.78
CA MET A 1 15.33 -9.55 21.07
C MET A 1 15.45 -8.36 22.00
N SER A 2 16.28 -7.38 21.66
CA SER A 2 16.62 -6.25 22.54
C SER A 2 15.47 -5.25 22.58
N GLY A 3 14.71 -5.26 23.69
CA GLY A 3 13.69 -4.27 24.00
C GLY A 3 14.34 -2.93 24.30
N LYS A 4 14.67 -2.16 23.26
CA LYS A 4 14.83 -0.71 23.41
C LYS A 4 13.43 -0.16 23.66
N SER A 5 13.10 0.09 24.93
CA SER A 5 11.93 0.89 25.31
C SER A 5 12.10 2.27 24.68
N HIS A 6 11.31 2.53 23.64
CA HIS A 6 11.34 3.79 22.92
C HIS A 6 10.48 4.81 23.67
N LYS A 7 11.00 5.35 24.79
CA LYS A 7 10.30 6.30 25.69
C LYS A 7 9.51 7.44 25.02
N TRP A 8 9.80 7.76 23.76
CA TRP A 8 9.10 8.80 23.01
C TRP A 8 7.70 8.36 22.54
N ILE A 9 7.50 7.06 22.28
CA ILE A 9 6.23 6.57 21.73
C ILE A 9 5.13 6.61 22.77
N ASP A 10 5.48 6.38 24.05
CA ASP A 10 4.55 6.38 25.18
C ASP A 10 3.84 7.73 25.34
N ASN A 11 4.44 8.83 24.85
CA ASN A 11 3.85 10.18 24.89
C ASN A 11 2.86 10.46 23.74
N ILE A 12 2.75 9.56 22.76
CA ILE A 12 1.92 9.73 21.56
C ILE A 12 0.74 8.76 21.54
N LEU A 13 0.86 7.65 22.28
CA LEU A 13 -0.21 6.69 22.45
C LEU A 13 -1.41 7.34 23.15
N THR A 14 -2.60 7.08 22.61
CA THR A 14 -3.87 7.48 23.24
C THR A 14 -4.20 6.57 24.42
N ASP A 15 -5.15 6.98 25.27
CA ASP A 15 -5.59 6.15 26.40
C ASP A 15 -6.08 4.78 25.91
N GLY A 16 -5.53 3.72 26.53
CA GLY A 16 -5.80 2.32 26.17
C GLY A 16 -5.19 1.87 24.84
N GLU A 17 -4.33 2.68 24.22
CA GLU A 17 -3.56 2.27 23.05
C GLU A 17 -2.30 1.53 23.48
N THR A 18 -2.11 0.32 22.94
CA THR A 18 -0.96 -0.53 23.26
C THR A 18 -0.23 -0.93 21.99
N ILE A 19 1.10 -0.98 22.06
CA ILE A 19 1.93 -1.47 20.95
C ILE A 19 1.88 -2.98 20.95
N GLU A 20 1.47 -3.56 19.83
CA GLU A 20 1.38 -5.01 19.67
C GLU A 20 2.55 -5.56 18.86
N ALA A 21 3.03 -4.80 17.87
CA ALA A 21 4.16 -5.21 17.04
C ALA A 21 5.04 -4.02 16.63
N ILE A 22 6.32 -4.31 16.41
CA ILE A 22 7.32 -3.35 15.95
C ILE A 22 8.03 -3.95 14.74
N TYR A 23 8.02 -3.21 13.63
CA TYR A 23 8.63 -3.61 12.37
C TYR A 23 9.83 -2.71 12.07
N ASN A 24 11.02 -3.31 12.07
CA ASN A 24 12.26 -2.65 11.65
C ASN A 24 12.41 -2.79 10.13
N LEU A 25 11.72 -1.92 9.40
CA LEU A 25 11.87 -1.78 7.96
C LEU A 25 13.02 -0.81 7.67
N ASN A 26 13.03 -0.18 6.48
CA ASN A 26 13.91 0.97 6.23
C ASN A 26 13.63 2.17 7.18
N TYR A 27 12.54 2.09 7.94
CA TYR A 27 12.13 3.02 8.99
C TYR A 27 11.32 2.26 10.05
N GLU A 28 11.13 2.88 11.21
CA GLU A 28 10.44 2.25 12.36
C GLU A 28 8.93 2.34 12.16
N VAL A 29 8.25 1.19 12.11
CA VAL A 29 6.78 1.11 12.07
C VAL A 29 6.30 0.40 13.33
N TYR A 30 5.44 1.06 14.09
CA TYR A 30 4.83 0.53 15.29
C TYR A 30 3.37 0.27 15.01
N ALA A 31 2.94 -0.98 15.17
CA ALA A 31 1.56 -1.35 15.02
C ALA A 31 0.91 -1.43 16.41
N THR A 32 -0.08 -0.57 16.64
CA THR A 32 -0.84 -0.55 17.88
C THR A 32 -2.14 -1.34 17.71
N ASN A 33 -2.92 -1.45 18.78
CA ASN A 33 -4.27 -1.99 18.70
C ASN A 33 -5.26 -1.10 17.91
N LYS A 34 -4.91 0.16 17.60
CA LYS A 34 -5.80 1.14 16.93
C LYS A 34 -5.30 1.62 15.56
N ARG A 35 -3.98 1.77 15.39
CA ARG A 35 -3.38 2.39 14.19
C ARG A 35 -1.94 1.96 13.95
N LEU A 36 -1.44 2.27 12.76
CA LEU A 36 -0.02 2.19 12.43
C LEU A 36 0.63 3.54 12.67
N LEU A 37 1.77 3.53 13.37
CA LEU A 37 2.62 4.70 13.56
C LEU A 37 3.93 4.49 12.78
N GLU A 38 4.15 5.32 11.77
CA GLU A 38 5.38 5.36 10.99
C GLU A 38 6.27 6.49 11.51
N ARG A 39 7.52 6.18 11.84
CA ARG A 39 8.53 7.20 12.15
C ARG A 39 9.59 7.28 11.07
N SER A 40 9.66 8.43 10.41
CA SER A 40 10.69 8.76 9.43
C SER A 40 11.48 9.99 9.91
N GLY A 41 12.63 9.73 10.54
CA GLY A 41 13.47 10.76 11.15
C GLY A 41 12.75 11.52 12.27
N ARG A 42 12.41 12.79 12.02
CA ARG A 42 11.68 13.68 12.94
C ARG A 42 10.16 13.70 12.70
N THR A 43 9.69 13.09 11.62
CA THR A 43 8.26 13.07 11.28
C THR A 43 7.65 11.78 11.77
N ILE A 44 6.49 11.88 12.42
CA ILE A 44 5.64 10.75 12.78
C ILE A 44 4.39 10.87 11.93
N ARG A 45 3.97 9.76 11.33
CA ARG A 45 2.69 9.66 10.60
C ARG A 45 1.88 8.56 11.23
N ASP A 46 0.61 8.80 11.38
CA ASP A 46 -0.35 7.87 11.93
C ASP A 46 -1.39 7.49 10.86
N TYR A 47 -1.71 6.20 10.80
CA TYR A 47 -2.69 5.64 9.88
C TYR A 47 -3.62 4.71 10.64
N ASP A 48 -4.86 5.17 10.90
CA ASP A 48 -5.89 4.35 11.54
C ASP A 48 -6.24 3.14 10.66
N TYR A 49 -6.43 1.97 11.28
CA TYR A 49 -6.79 0.76 10.52
C TYR A 49 -8.12 0.92 9.78
N SER A 50 -9.07 1.65 10.36
CA SER A 50 -10.37 1.96 9.74
C SER A 50 -10.27 2.80 8.46
N HIS A 51 -9.19 3.57 8.30
CA HIS A 51 -8.91 4.35 7.09
C HIS A 51 -8.08 3.58 6.06
N ILE A 52 -7.55 2.40 6.40
CA ILE A 52 -6.82 1.57 5.43
C ILE A 52 -7.83 0.82 4.57
N SER A 53 -8.05 1.32 3.35
CA SER A 53 -8.96 0.70 2.37
C SER A 53 -8.43 -0.62 1.81
N SER A 54 -7.11 -0.71 1.58
CA SER A 54 -6.49 -1.92 1.06
C SER A 54 -5.00 -1.98 1.37
N ILE A 55 -4.49 -3.21 1.42
CA ILE A 55 -3.08 -3.52 1.58
C ILE A 55 -2.67 -4.54 0.52
N SER A 56 -1.59 -4.23 -0.20
CA SER A 56 -1.08 -5.08 -1.29
C SER A 56 0.42 -5.28 -1.18
N TYR A 57 0.86 -6.45 -1.63
CA TYR A 57 2.27 -6.78 -1.73
C TYR A 57 2.71 -6.63 -3.19
N SER A 58 3.71 -5.78 -3.41
CA SER A 58 4.20 -5.43 -4.74
C SER A 58 5.69 -5.71 -4.84
N SER A 59 6.12 -6.20 -6.01
CA SER A 59 7.53 -6.40 -6.32
C SER A 59 7.84 -5.91 -7.73
N LYS A 60 9.01 -5.28 -7.92
CA LYS A 60 9.50 -4.93 -9.26
C LYS A 60 10.60 -5.89 -9.68
N ARG A 61 10.57 -6.27 -10.95
CA ARG A 61 11.73 -6.87 -11.62
C ARG A 61 12.34 -5.84 -12.55
N TYR A 62 13.66 -5.68 -12.49
CA TYR A 62 14.39 -4.73 -13.33
C TYR A 62 14.78 -5.37 -14.67
N TYR A 63 13.78 -5.66 -15.51
CA TYR A 63 14.01 -6.25 -16.85
C TYR A 63 14.93 -5.40 -17.73
N TRP A 64 14.94 -4.08 -17.54
CA TRP A 64 15.81 -3.18 -18.29
C TRP A 64 17.31 -3.46 -18.07
N LEU A 65 17.72 -3.93 -16.88
CA LEU A 65 19.11 -4.33 -16.60
C LEU A 65 19.50 -5.58 -17.39
N LEU A 66 18.56 -6.51 -17.59
CA LEU A 66 18.79 -7.70 -18.41
C LEU A 66 19.00 -7.30 -19.87
N VAL A 67 18.13 -6.42 -20.39
CA VAL A 67 18.23 -5.89 -21.76
C VAL A 67 19.56 -5.15 -21.94
N LEU A 68 19.95 -4.30 -20.99
CA LEU A 68 21.22 -3.58 -21.03
C LEU A 68 22.42 -4.54 -21.00
N GLY A 69 22.38 -5.58 -20.16
CA GLY A 69 23.42 -6.60 -20.11
C GLY A 69 23.60 -7.31 -21.46
N VAL A 70 22.50 -7.67 -22.13
CA VAL A 70 22.53 -8.29 -23.47
C VAL A 70 23.11 -7.33 -24.52
N ILE A 71 22.71 -6.05 -24.49
CA ILE A 71 23.22 -5.03 -25.42
C ILE A 71 24.73 -4.85 -25.26
N ILE A 72 25.23 -4.74 -24.03
CA ILE A 72 26.66 -4.60 -23.73
C ILE A 72 27.44 -5.80 -24.25
N PHE A 73 26.91 -7.00 -24.10
CA PHE A 73 27.55 -8.22 -24.61
C PHE A 73 27.68 -8.21 -26.14
N ILE A 74 26.59 -7.91 -26.85
CA ILE A 74 26.59 -7.86 -28.32
C ILE A 74 27.54 -6.77 -28.83
N ALA A 75 27.47 -5.57 -28.24
CA ALA A 75 28.35 -4.46 -28.60
C ALA A 75 29.83 -4.80 -28.35
N GLY A 76 30.13 -5.45 -27.23
CA GLY A 76 31.48 -5.90 -26.88
C GLY A 76 32.06 -6.91 -27.87
N LEU A 77 31.25 -7.87 -28.33
CA LEU A 77 31.66 -8.81 -29.38
C LEU A 77 31.92 -8.10 -30.71
N TRP A 78 31.05 -7.16 -31.09
CA TRP A 78 31.20 -6.40 -32.33
C TRP A 78 32.49 -5.56 -32.35
N ILE A 79 32.75 -4.81 -31.27
CA ILE A 79 33.97 -4.00 -31.13
C ILE A 79 35.23 -4.89 -31.06
N SER A 80 35.17 -6.00 -30.34
CA SER A 80 36.29 -6.95 -30.24
C SER A 80 36.68 -7.53 -31.59
N ASN A 81 35.69 -7.81 -32.46
CA ASN A 81 35.92 -8.29 -33.81
C ASN A 81 36.59 -7.23 -34.70
N GLU A 82 36.12 -5.98 -34.65
CA GLU A 82 36.68 -4.87 -35.43
C GLU A 82 38.12 -4.54 -35.03
N MET A 83 38.42 -4.56 -33.73
CA MET A 83 39.76 -4.24 -33.20
C MET A 83 40.69 -5.45 -33.15
N ASN A 84 40.20 -6.67 -33.42
CA ASN A 84 40.91 -7.93 -33.28
C ASN A 84 41.54 -8.15 -31.88
N THR A 85 40.91 -7.61 -30.82
CA THR A 85 41.38 -7.72 -29.44
C THR A 85 40.39 -8.49 -28.59
N LYS A 86 40.79 -9.66 -28.08
CA LYS A 86 39.95 -10.53 -27.25
C LYS A 86 39.68 -9.99 -25.84
N GLU A 87 40.54 -9.11 -25.34
CA GLU A 87 40.41 -8.51 -24.00
C GLU A 87 39.10 -7.71 -23.85
N ILE A 88 38.69 -7.00 -24.91
CA ILE A 88 37.43 -6.23 -24.95
C ILE A 88 36.24 -7.18 -24.80
N ALA A 89 36.24 -8.33 -25.48
CA ALA A 89 35.16 -9.31 -25.39
C ALA A 89 35.04 -9.89 -23.97
N TYR A 90 36.16 -10.24 -23.32
CA TYR A 90 36.14 -10.75 -21.95
C TYR A 90 35.65 -9.70 -20.95
N GLY A 91 36.09 -8.45 -21.10
CA GLY A 91 35.61 -7.34 -20.28
C GLY A 91 34.09 -7.11 -20.42
N ALA A 92 33.60 -7.04 -21.66
CA ALA A 92 32.18 -6.86 -21.94
C ALA A 92 31.33 -8.03 -21.43
N PHE A 93 31.82 -9.26 -21.55
CA PHE A 93 31.17 -10.44 -20.99
C PHE A 93 31.05 -10.35 -19.45
N GLY A 94 32.14 -9.97 -18.76
CA GLY A 94 32.13 -9.80 -17.31
C GLY A 94 31.11 -8.76 -16.85
N VAL A 95 31.09 -7.58 -17.50
CA VAL A 95 30.14 -6.51 -17.19
C VAL A 95 28.71 -6.94 -17.48
N SER A 96 28.46 -7.56 -18.64
CA SER A 96 27.14 -8.10 -19.01
C SER A 96 26.61 -9.07 -17.96
N LEU A 97 27.45 -10.01 -17.51
CA LEU A 97 27.08 -11.00 -16.51
C LEU A 97 26.70 -10.33 -15.19
N ILE A 98 27.44 -9.31 -14.74
CA ILE A 98 27.12 -8.54 -13.53
C ILE A 98 25.74 -7.89 -13.65
N PHE A 99 25.43 -7.23 -14.76
CA PHE A 99 24.11 -6.61 -14.97
C PHE A 99 22.97 -7.62 -14.96
N ILE A 100 23.17 -8.79 -15.58
CA ILE A 100 22.19 -9.87 -15.60
C ILE A 100 21.97 -10.42 -14.18
N LEU A 101 23.05 -10.69 -13.44
CA LEU A 101 22.96 -11.18 -12.06
C LEU A 101 22.24 -10.17 -11.16
N ILE A 102 22.57 -8.88 -11.25
CA ILE A 102 21.87 -7.83 -10.51
C ILE A 102 20.39 -7.80 -10.89
N GLY A 103 20.04 -7.86 -12.18
CA GLY A 103 18.65 -7.86 -12.62
C GLY A 103 17.83 -9.06 -12.13
N ILE A 104 18.47 -10.22 -11.93
CA ILE A 104 17.83 -11.45 -11.43
C ILE A 104 17.70 -11.44 -9.91
N PHE A 105 18.76 -11.07 -9.19
CA PHE A 105 18.80 -11.16 -7.72
C PHE A 105 18.19 -9.94 -7.04
N HIS A 106 18.30 -8.76 -7.65
CA HIS A 106 17.76 -7.54 -7.08
C HIS A 106 16.26 -7.40 -7.38
N LYS A 107 15.45 -7.99 -6.52
CA LYS A 107 13.99 -7.89 -6.52
C LYS A 107 13.56 -6.98 -5.37
N PRO A 108 13.43 -5.67 -5.58
CA PRO A 108 12.84 -4.80 -4.57
C PRO A 108 11.41 -5.23 -4.30
N GLU A 109 11.12 -5.46 -3.02
CA GLU A 109 9.81 -5.83 -2.51
C GLU A 109 9.31 -4.73 -1.57
N TRP A 110 8.02 -4.45 -1.63
CA TRP A 110 7.40 -3.46 -0.76
C TRP A 110 5.91 -3.76 -0.55
N VAL A 111 5.38 -3.25 0.55
CA VAL A 111 3.95 -3.29 0.87
C VAL A 111 3.36 -1.91 0.56
N GLU A 112 2.28 -1.88 -0.19
CA GLU A 112 1.53 -0.66 -0.49
C GLU A 112 0.25 -0.64 0.33
N LEU A 113 0.10 0.42 1.12
CA LEU A 113 -1.11 0.77 1.84
C LEU A 113 -1.87 1.85 1.08
N ASN A 114 -3.15 1.59 0.81
CA ASN A 114 -4.07 2.60 0.34
C ASN A 114 -4.92 3.12 1.51
N VAL A 115 -4.69 4.37 1.89
CA VAL A 115 -5.36 5.02 3.03
C VAL A 115 -6.36 6.05 2.52
N ILE A 116 -7.60 5.96 2.96
CA ILE A 116 -8.69 6.89 2.64
C ILE A 116 -8.28 8.30 3.07
N GLY A 117 -8.48 9.27 2.19
CA GLY A 117 -8.08 10.66 2.43
C GLY A 117 -6.64 11.01 2.04
N LEU A 118 -5.82 10.02 1.67
CA LEU A 118 -4.51 10.27 1.08
C LEU A 118 -4.53 10.07 -0.43
N ASN A 119 -4.08 11.09 -1.18
CA ASN A 119 -3.96 11.01 -2.64
C ASN A 119 -2.77 10.15 -3.11
N ARG A 120 -2.04 9.50 -2.19
CA ARG A 120 -0.85 8.70 -2.50
C ARG A 120 -0.83 7.41 -1.69
N LEU A 121 -0.33 6.35 -2.31
CA LEU A 121 -0.06 5.07 -1.65
C LEU A 121 1.13 5.22 -0.69
N VAL A 122 0.96 4.72 0.53
CA VAL A 122 2.04 4.62 1.52
C VAL A 122 2.82 3.34 1.23
N LYS A 123 4.13 3.45 1.02
CA LYS A 123 4.97 2.32 0.56
C LYS A 123 5.99 1.94 1.61
N TYR A 124 5.84 0.75 2.17
CA TYR A 124 6.76 0.15 3.13
C TYR A 124 7.80 -0.73 2.44
N THR A 125 9.07 -0.42 2.60
CA THR A 125 10.21 -1.18 2.04
C THR A 125 11.07 -1.74 3.17
N GLY A 126 11.49 -3.00 3.09
CA GLY A 126 12.37 -3.60 4.08
C GLY A 126 12.59 -5.09 3.84
N ASN A 127 12.96 -5.83 4.90
CA ASN A 127 13.08 -7.28 4.83
C ASN A 127 11.71 -7.92 4.53
N ARG A 128 11.69 -8.88 3.60
CA ARG A 128 10.52 -9.67 3.23
C ARG A 128 9.75 -10.23 4.42
N GLU A 129 10.45 -10.77 5.42
CA GLU A 129 9.81 -11.35 6.62
C GLU A 129 9.04 -10.29 7.41
N SER A 130 9.63 -9.10 7.56
CA SER A 130 8.98 -7.97 8.25
C SER A 130 7.81 -7.41 7.44
N LEU A 131 7.94 -7.34 6.11
CA LEU A 131 6.87 -6.91 5.22
C LEU A 131 5.67 -7.87 5.25
N ASP A 132 5.93 -9.17 5.22
CA ASP A 132 4.89 -10.21 5.27
C ASP A 132 4.20 -10.23 6.65
N SER A 133 4.98 -10.09 7.71
CA SER A 133 4.43 -9.99 9.08
C SER A 133 3.58 -8.72 9.25
N LEU A 134 3.99 -7.58 8.70
CA LEU A 134 3.18 -6.36 8.67
C LEU A 134 1.89 -6.56 7.87
N LEU A 135 1.99 -7.16 6.68
CA LEU A 135 0.84 -7.47 5.83
C LEU A 135 -0.18 -8.33 6.56
N HIS A 136 0.28 -9.40 7.21
CA HIS A 136 -0.56 -10.30 7.98
C HIS A 136 -1.22 -9.58 9.16
N PHE A 137 -0.44 -8.79 9.90
CA PHE A 137 -0.94 -8.05 11.05
C PHE A 137 -2.05 -7.05 10.67
N VAL A 138 -1.83 -6.24 9.65
CA VAL A 138 -2.84 -5.26 9.19
C VAL A 138 -4.10 -5.97 8.71
N ARG A 139 -3.97 -7.09 7.99
CA ARG A 139 -5.12 -7.91 7.58
C ARG A 139 -5.89 -8.45 8.77
N GLN A 140 -5.19 -8.96 9.79
CA GLN A 140 -5.83 -9.46 11.01
C GLN A 140 -6.60 -8.35 11.73
N LYS A 141 -6.05 -7.14 11.81
CA LYS A 141 -6.74 -5.98 12.40
C LYS A 141 -7.99 -5.59 11.62
N HIS A 142 -7.90 -5.55 10.30
CA HIS A 142 -9.06 -5.27 9.46
C HIS A 142 -10.19 -6.31 9.63
N LEU A 143 -9.87 -7.58 9.88
CA LEU A 143 -10.88 -8.63 10.13
C LEU A 143 -11.49 -8.58 11.54
N THR A 144 -10.81 -7.96 12.50
CA THR A 144 -11.22 -7.95 13.92
C THR A 144 -12.02 -6.69 14.27
N GLU A 145 -11.91 -5.62 13.49
CA GLU A 145 -12.80 -4.47 13.65
C GLU A 145 -14.25 -4.87 13.29
N PRO A 146 -15.22 -4.68 14.20
CA PRO A 146 -16.61 -4.97 13.89
C PRO A 146 -17.03 -4.11 12.70
N GLU A 147 -17.69 -4.74 11.72
CA GLU A 147 -18.11 -4.26 10.39
C GLU A 147 -18.90 -2.92 10.31
N THR A 148 -18.86 -2.10 11.34
CA THR A 148 -19.45 -0.77 11.39
C THR A 148 -18.90 0.22 10.34
N SER A 149 -17.77 -0.08 9.70
CA SER A 149 -17.15 0.80 8.69
C SER A 149 -17.35 0.37 7.23
N GLN A 150 -17.69 -0.90 6.94
CA GLN A 150 -17.85 -1.36 5.55
C GLN A 150 -19.31 -1.42 5.05
N VAL A 151 -20.29 -1.42 5.95
CA VAL A 151 -21.70 -1.17 5.58
C VAL A 151 -21.93 0.32 5.26
N ARG A 152 -20.99 1.19 5.65
CA ARG A 152 -21.14 2.66 5.58
C ARG A 152 -20.73 3.31 4.26
N GLY A 153 -20.35 2.53 3.23
CA GLY A 153 -19.96 3.06 1.92
C GLY A 153 -21.04 2.95 0.83
N LYS A 154 -21.98 2.01 0.97
CA LYS A 154 -23.13 1.87 0.07
C LYS A 154 -24.43 2.36 0.72
N ASP A 155 -24.65 2.06 2.00
CA ASP A 155 -25.94 2.37 2.65
C ASP A 155 -26.11 3.84 3.05
N THR A 156 -25.01 4.56 3.30
CA THR A 156 -25.08 6.00 3.60
C THR A 156 -25.51 6.83 2.40
N GLY A 157 -25.08 6.48 1.19
CA GLY A 157 -25.49 7.16 -0.03
C GLY A 157 -27.00 7.10 -0.22
N TYR A 158 -27.60 5.92 -0.05
CA TYR A 158 -29.05 5.76 -0.17
C TYR A 158 -29.82 6.48 0.95
N ILE A 159 -29.34 6.45 2.18
CA ILE A 159 -29.96 7.18 3.30
C ILE A 159 -29.94 8.69 3.04
N GLU A 160 -28.85 9.22 2.48
CA GLU A 160 -28.70 10.64 2.17
C GLU A 160 -29.61 11.07 1.01
N ILE A 161 -29.69 10.26 -0.04
CA ILE A 161 -30.62 10.47 -1.16
C ILE A 161 -32.09 10.40 -0.70
N ILE A 162 -32.45 9.46 0.19
CA ILE A 162 -33.81 9.35 0.74
C ILE A 162 -34.15 10.57 1.61
N LYS A 163 -33.19 11.10 2.38
CA LYS A 163 -33.37 12.35 3.14
C LYS A 163 -33.58 13.56 2.24
N GLU A 164 -32.83 13.66 1.14
CA GLU A 164 -32.99 14.75 0.17
C GLU A 164 -34.34 14.67 -0.54
N LEU A 165 -34.78 13.47 -0.94
CA LEU A 165 -36.12 13.23 -1.49
C LEU A 165 -37.22 13.62 -0.49
N ALA A 166 -37.04 13.33 0.80
CA ALA A 166 -38.00 13.72 1.84
C ALA A 166 -38.06 15.25 1.99
N ALA A 167 -36.92 15.93 1.95
CA ALA A 167 -36.87 17.39 2.00
C ALA A 167 -37.53 18.06 0.77
N LEU A 168 -37.40 17.45 -0.40
CA LEU A 168 -38.07 17.92 -1.63
C LEU A 168 -39.58 17.72 -1.58
N ARG A 169 -40.06 16.60 -1.01
CA ARG A 169 -41.47 16.38 -0.73
C ARG A 169 -42.01 17.41 0.27
N ASP A 170 -41.31 17.66 1.36
CA ASP A 170 -41.74 18.60 2.40
C ASP A 170 -41.80 20.05 1.87
N LYS A 171 -41.01 20.37 0.84
CA LYS A 171 -41.08 21.64 0.11
C LYS A 171 -42.20 21.71 -0.93
N GLY A 172 -42.98 20.63 -1.11
CA GLY A 172 -44.04 20.54 -2.12
C GLY A 172 -43.53 20.41 -3.56
N ILE A 173 -42.25 20.08 -3.76
CA ILE A 173 -41.63 19.90 -5.08
C ILE A 173 -41.93 18.50 -5.63
N LEU A 174 -42.05 17.51 -4.74
CA LEU A 174 -42.45 16.14 -5.07
C LEU A 174 -43.82 15.84 -4.46
N THR A 175 -44.66 15.16 -5.22
CA THR A 175 -45.88 14.55 -4.69
C THR A 175 -45.55 13.32 -3.85
N GLN A 176 -46.48 12.91 -2.97
CA GLN A 176 -46.29 11.73 -2.12
C GLN A 176 -46.13 10.44 -2.96
N GLU A 177 -46.79 10.35 -4.11
CA GLU A 177 -46.69 9.20 -5.02
C GLU A 177 -45.31 9.12 -5.68
N GLU A 178 -44.78 10.24 -6.20
CA GLU A 178 -43.45 10.29 -6.80
C GLU A 178 -42.33 10.01 -5.79
N PHE A 179 -42.52 10.42 -4.53
CA PHE A 179 -41.58 10.12 -3.45
C PHE A 179 -41.49 8.61 -3.18
N GLU A 180 -42.63 7.94 -3.03
CA GLU A 180 -42.67 6.49 -2.76
C GLU A 180 -42.15 5.67 -3.95
N GLU A 181 -42.45 6.10 -5.19
CA GLU A 181 -41.92 5.44 -6.39
C GLU A 181 -40.39 5.51 -6.47
N LYS A 182 -39.82 6.71 -6.26
CA LYS A 182 -38.36 6.90 -6.28
C LYS A 182 -37.66 6.17 -5.12
N LYS A 183 -38.25 6.21 -3.93
CA LYS A 183 -37.74 5.47 -2.76
C LYS A 183 -37.72 3.96 -3.02
N LYS A 184 -38.79 3.41 -3.60
CA LYS A 184 -38.87 1.98 -3.95
C LYS A 184 -37.85 1.59 -5.00
N LYS A 185 -37.64 2.43 -6.01
CA LYS A 185 -36.61 2.21 -7.05
C LYS A 185 -35.21 2.13 -6.44
N ILE A 186 -34.88 3.05 -5.52
CA ILE A 186 -33.59 3.06 -4.83
C ILE A 186 -33.40 1.81 -3.97
N LEU A 187 -34.43 1.37 -3.25
CA LEU A 187 -34.38 0.15 -2.43
C LEU A 187 -34.21 -1.12 -3.27
N ASN A 188 -34.89 -1.22 -4.42
CA ASN A 188 -34.78 -2.39 -5.30
C ASN A 188 -33.45 -2.46 -6.07
N GLU A 189 -32.77 -1.33 -6.31
CA GLU A 189 -31.42 -1.29 -6.90
C GLU A 189 -30.32 -1.63 -5.87
N SER A 190 -30.69 -1.76 -4.59
CA SER A 190 -29.76 -2.07 -3.49
C SER A 190 -29.68 -3.56 -3.10
N GLU A 191 -30.58 -4.41 -3.62
CA GLU A 191 -30.52 -5.88 -3.51
C GLU A 191 -29.66 -6.50 -4.63
#